data_AF-A0A4S8L5B5-F1
#
_entry.id   AF-A0A4S8L5B5-F1
#
_cell.length_a   1.000
_cell.length_b   1.000
_cell.length_c   1.000
_cell.angle_alpha   90.00
_cell.angle_beta   90.00
_cell.angle_gamma   90.00
#
_symmetry.space_group_name_H-M   'P 1'
#
loop_
_entity.id
_entity.type
_entity.pdbx_description
1 polymer ?
#
loop_
_entity_poly.entity_id
_entity_poly.type
_entity_poly.pdbx_seq_one_letter_code
_entity_poly.pdbx_strand_id
1 'polypeptide(L)'
;MEWRLLILDGHNSHCTFRFSDFAERHKILVVCLPPHTTHALQPCDVGVFAPLAKRWKSLVTSLGHRAVDINKFNLLHYYAIARSQAFKSSTILSAFAKTGISPLN
;
A
#
# COMPACT_ATOMS: atom_id res chain seq x y z
N MET A 1 17.06 10.81 15.83
CA MET A 1 16.36 10.25 14.66
C MET A 1 16.52 8.74 14.67
N GLU A 2 15.39 8.04 14.68
CA GLU A 2 15.28 6.58 14.73
C GLU A 2 15.33 5.96 13.32
N TRP A 3 15.65 4.66 13.26
CA TRP A 3 15.60 3.89 12.02
C TRP A 3 14.16 3.56 11.64
N ARG A 4 13.87 3.54 10.34
CA ARG A 4 12.57 3.11 9.77
C ARG A 4 12.78 1.95 8.82
N LEU A 5 11.91 0.95 8.88
CA LEU A 5 11.92 -0.17 7.96
C LEU A 5 10.99 0.11 6.76
N LEU A 6 11.51 -0.10 5.55
CA LEU A 6 10.74 -0.05 4.30
C LEU A 6 10.81 -1.43 3.62
N ILE A 7 9.65 -2.04 3.38
CA ILE A 7 9.53 -3.35 2.73
C ILE A 7 9.00 -3.14 1.31
N LEU A 8 9.66 -3.73 0.31
CA LEU A 8 9.36 -3.57 -1.12
C LEU A 8 9.14 -4.92 -1.81
N ASP A 9 8.45 -4.92 -2.95
CA ASP A 9 8.16 -6.12 -3.78
C ASP A 9 9.39 -6.69 -4.53
N GLY A 10 10.54 -6.04 -4.42
CA GLY A 10 11.79 -6.46 -5.06
C GLY A 10 11.86 -6.18 -6.56
N HIS A 11 10.93 -5.41 -7.14
CA HIS A 11 11.01 -5.07 -8.56
C HIS A 11 12.22 -4.15 -8.84
N ASN A 12 13.01 -4.48 -9.88
CA ASN A 12 14.30 -3.83 -10.17
C ASN A 12 14.23 -2.29 -10.32
N SER A 13 13.08 -1.74 -10.73
CA SER A 13 12.88 -0.28 -10.78
C SER A 13 13.03 0.42 -9.44
N HIS A 14 12.86 -0.31 -8.33
CA HIS A 14 12.94 0.23 -6.97
C HIS A 14 14.35 0.13 -6.36
N CYS A 15 15.29 -0.55 -7.02
CA CYS A 15 16.59 -0.90 -6.45
C CYS A 15 17.75 -0.16 -7.15
N THR A 16 17.65 1.17 -7.25
CA THR A 16 18.72 1.99 -7.83
C THR A 16 19.73 2.45 -6.77
N PHE A 17 20.99 2.66 -7.16
CA PHE A 17 22.02 3.19 -6.25
C PHE A 17 21.60 4.49 -5.57
N ARG A 18 21.01 5.42 -6.35
CA ARG A 18 20.53 6.72 -5.83
C ARG A 18 19.46 6.56 -4.76
N PHE A 19 18.60 5.55 -4.89
CA PHE A 19 17.59 5.24 -3.89
C PHE A 19 18.21 4.66 -2.63
N SER A 20 19.15 3.72 -2.74
CA SER A 20 19.86 3.13 -1.59
C SER A 20 20.67 4.18 -0.81
N ASP A 21 21.42 5.04 -1.51
CA ASP A 21 22.18 6.14 -0.92
C ASP A 21 21.26 7.13 -0.19
N PHE A 22 20.10 7.46 -0.79
CA PHE A 22 19.10 8.28 -0.13
C PHE A 22 18.55 7.61 1.14
N ALA A 23 18.19 6.33 1.06
CA ALA A 23 17.63 5.57 2.18
C ALA A 23 18.61 5.50 3.36
N GLU A 24 19.88 5.20 3.08
CA GLU A 24 20.95 5.14 4.09
C GLU A 24 21.13 6.49 4.80
N ARG A 25 21.26 7.59 4.03
CA ARG A 25 21.39 8.95 4.59
C ARG A 25 20.21 9.36 5.49
N HIS A 26 19.04 8.77 5.29
CA HIS A 26 17.81 9.09 6.03
C HIS A 26 17.41 8.02 7.05
N LYS A 27 18.32 7.09 7.37
CA LYS A 27 18.11 5.97 8.32
C LYS A 27 16.89 5.12 7.96
N ILE A 28 16.75 4.79 6.68
CA ILE A 28 15.71 3.90 6.16
C ILE A 28 16.38 2.57 5.82
N LEU A 29 16.07 1.52 6.57
CA LEU A 29 16.48 0.16 6.24
C LEU A 29 15.51 -0.37 5.19
N VAL A 30 16.03 -0.75 4.02
CA VAL A 30 15.22 -1.29 2.93
C VAL A 30 15.37 -2.80 2.84
N VAL A 31 14.24 -3.50 2.84
CA VAL A 31 14.16 -4.95 2.65
C VAL A 31 13.30 -5.23 1.42
N CYS A 32 13.88 -5.97 0.46
CA CYS A 32 13.14 -6.46 -0.69
C CYS A 32 12.63 -7.87 -0.41
N LEU A 33 11.35 -8.10 -0.68
CA LEU A 33 10.76 -9.42 -0.63
C LEU A 33 11.34 -10.31 -1.76
N PRO A 34 11.43 -11.64 -1.56
CA PRO A 34 11.86 -12.54 -2.62
C PRO A 34 10.97 -12.41 -3.87
N PRO A 35 11.52 -12.61 -5.07
CA PRO A 35 10.75 -12.48 -6.30
C PRO A 35 9.54 -13.42 -6.31
N HIS A 36 8.46 -12.97 -6.94
CA HIS A 36 7.19 -13.72 -7.08
C HIS A 36 6.48 -14.07 -5.75
N THR A 37 6.83 -13.44 -4.64
CA THR A 37 6.19 -13.69 -3.33
C THR A 37 5.16 -12.64 -2.90
N THR A 38 4.82 -11.69 -3.77
CA THR A 38 3.86 -10.60 -3.47
C THR A 38 2.55 -11.11 -2.88
N HIS A 39 2.00 -12.18 -3.44
CA HIS A 39 0.75 -12.80 -2.99
C HIS A 39 0.82 -13.43 -1.58
N ALA A 40 2.02 -13.64 -1.04
CA ALA A 40 2.24 -14.31 0.24
C ALA A 40 2.83 -13.36 1.29
N LEU A 41 3.79 -12.53 0.91
CA LEU A 41 4.60 -11.73 1.83
C LEU A 41 4.31 -10.23 1.78
N GLN A 42 3.58 -9.72 0.77
CA GLN A 42 3.31 -8.29 0.67
C GLN A 42 2.00 -7.90 1.39
N PRO A 43 2.04 -7.16 2.50
CA PRO A 43 0.83 -6.86 3.28
C PRO A 43 -0.19 -6.07 2.45
N CYS A 44 0.31 -5.20 1.58
CA CYS A 44 -0.51 -4.40 0.69
C CYS A 44 -1.41 -5.27 -0.18
N ASP A 45 -0.85 -6.29 -0.84
CA ASP A 45 -1.59 -7.19 -1.72
C ASP A 45 -2.42 -8.22 -0.94
N VAL A 46 -1.88 -8.76 0.15
CA VAL A 46 -2.55 -9.81 0.94
C VAL A 46 -3.80 -9.29 1.66
N GLY A 47 -3.80 -8.04 2.12
CA GLY A 47 -4.87 -7.57 3.02
C GLY A 47 -5.38 -6.17 2.80
N VAL A 48 -4.63 -5.27 2.16
CA VAL A 48 -4.99 -3.83 2.14
C VAL A 48 -5.64 -3.39 0.84
N PHE A 49 -5.16 -3.87 -0.32
CA PHE A 49 -5.61 -3.40 -1.63
C PHE A 49 -7.00 -3.92 -2.02
N ALA A 50 -7.35 -5.16 -1.65
CA ALA A 50 -8.68 -5.68 -1.94
C ALA A 50 -9.82 -4.87 -1.27
N PRO A 51 -9.74 -4.52 0.03
CA PRO A 51 -10.68 -3.59 0.66
C PRO A 51 -10.73 -2.22 -0.03
N LEU A 52 -9.58 -1.67 -0.42
CA LEU A 52 -9.50 -0.39 -1.13
C LEU A 52 -10.23 -0.44 -2.47
N ALA A 53 -9.96 -1.45 -3.29
CA ALA A 53 -10.61 -1.64 -4.59
C ALA A 53 -12.14 -1.75 -4.42
N LYS A 54 -12.61 -2.47 -3.40
CA LYS A 54 -14.04 -2.59 -3.08
C LYS A 54 -14.65 -1.24 -2.70
N ARG A 55 -14.00 -0.46 -1.82
CA ARG A 55 -14.48 0.86 -1.39
C ARG A 55 -14.47 1.87 -2.53
N TRP A 56 -13.41 1.88 -3.32
CA TRP A 56 -13.28 2.70 -4.51
C TRP A 56 -14.41 2.40 -5.51
N LYS A 57 -14.61 1.13 -5.87
CA LYS A 57 -15.68 0.71 -6.78
C LYS A 57 -17.05 1.17 -6.29
N SER A 58 -17.36 0.93 -5.01
CA SER A 58 -18.63 1.37 -4.41
C SER A 58 -18.82 2.88 -4.47
N LEU A 59 -17.77 3.65 -4.19
CA LEU A 59 -17.82 5.11 -4.22
C LEU A 59 -18.05 5.61 -5.64
N VAL A 60 -17.28 5.13 -6.62
CA VAL A 60 -17.42 5.50 -8.03
C VAL A 60 -18.82 5.17 -8.55
N THR A 61 -19.36 3.98 -8.24
CA THR A 61 -20.74 3.62 -8.60
C THR A 61 -21.75 4.60 -8.00
N SER A 62 -21.62 4.94 -6.71
CA SER A 62 -22.53 5.90 -6.06
C SER A 62 -22.48 7.30 -6.67
N LEU A 63 -21.30 7.75 -7.11
CA LEU A 63 -21.11 9.05 -7.75
C LEU A 63 -21.73 9.07 -9.15
N GLY A 64 -21.59 7.97 -9.90
CA GLY A 64 -22.25 7.80 -11.19
C GLY A 64 -23.77 7.92 -11.11
N HIS A 65 -24.40 7.35 -10.06
CA HIS A 65 -25.83 7.53 -9.81
C HIS A 65 -26.25 8.98 -9.53
N ARG A 66 -25.29 9.84 -9.16
CA ARG A 66 -25.49 11.28 -8.92
C ARG A 66 -24.97 12.14 -10.07
N ALA A 67 -24.70 11.55 -11.24
CA ALA A 67 -24.11 12.23 -12.40
C ALA A 67 -22.78 12.96 -12.09
N VAL A 68 -21.97 12.40 -11.19
CA VAL A 68 -20.62 12.88 -10.90
C VAL A 68 -19.59 11.93 -11.50
N ASP A 69 -18.91 12.38 -12.56
CA ASP A 69 -17.84 11.63 -13.19
C ASP A 69 -16.49 11.83 -12.51
N ILE A 70 -15.69 10.76 -12.46
CA ILE A 70 -14.30 10.85 -12.01
C ILE A 70 -13.43 11.37 -13.14
N ASN A 71 -12.64 12.40 -12.85
CA ASN A 71 -11.69 13.00 -13.77
C ASN A 71 -10.39 13.38 -13.05
N LYS A 72 -9.40 13.87 -13.79
CA LYS A 72 -8.08 14.21 -13.26
C LYS A 72 -8.08 15.25 -12.13
N PHE A 73 -9.13 16.08 -12.02
CA PHE A 73 -9.24 17.12 -11.02
C PHE A 73 -9.88 16.64 -9.70
N ASN A 74 -10.73 15.61 -9.75
CA ASN A 74 -11.43 15.10 -8.55
C ASN A 74 -10.99 13.70 -8.10
N LEU A 75 -10.20 12.98 -8.90
CA LEU A 75 -9.77 11.61 -8.60
C LEU A 75 -9.08 11.51 -7.23
N LEU A 76 -8.14 12.41 -6.92
CA LEU A 76 -7.42 12.37 -5.65
C LEU A 76 -8.34 12.60 -4.45
N HIS A 77 -9.33 13.48 -4.58
CA HIS A 77 -10.31 13.75 -3.52
C HIS A 77 -11.12 12.49 -3.20
N TYR A 78 -11.72 11.87 -4.22
CA TYR A 78 -12.52 10.67 -4.01
C TYR A 78 -11.67 9.45 -3.61
N TYR A 79 -10.45 9.34 -4.15
CA TYR A 79 -9.53 8.28 -3.77
C TYR A 79 -9.16 8.38 -2.28
N ALA A 80 -8.92 9.60 -1.78
CA ALA A 80 -8.66 9.83 -0.35
C ALA A 80 -9.83 9.37 0.53
N ILE A 81 -11.08 9.58 0.09
CA ILE A 81 -12.28 9.09 0.79
C ILE A 81 -12.33 7.56 0.80
N ALA A 82 -12.14 6.90 -0.35
CA ALA A 82 -12.13 5.44 -0.41
C ALA A 82 -10.99 4.85 0.44
N ARG A 83 -9.81 5.50 0.41
CA ARG A 83 -8.62 5.09 1.16
C ARG A 83 -8.84 5.22 2.67
N SER A 84 -9.40 6.31 3.18
CA SER A 84 -9.65 6.47 4.62
C SER A 84 -10.64 5.42 5.16
N GLN A 85 -11.58 4.96 4.33
CA GLN A 85 -12.51 3.90 4.69
C GLN A 85 -11.91 2.50 4.63
N ALA A 86 -10.93 2.28 3.76
CA ALA A 86 -10.28 0.98 3.57
C ALA A 86 -9.07 0.75 4.49
N PHE A 87 -8.26 1.79 4.70
CA PHE A 87 -6.98 1.71 5.43
C PHE A 87 -7.21 1.85 6.93
N LYS A 88 -7.92 0.87 7.50
CA LYS A 88 -8.16 0.78 8.93
C LYS A 88 -6.97 0.10 9.62
N SER A 89 -6.64 0.52 10.84
CA SER A 89 -5.58 -0.10 11.63
C SER A 89 -5.76 -1.60 11.76
N SER A 90 -7.00 -2.08 11.96
CA SER A 90 -7.30 -3.52 12.03
C SER A 90 -6.98 -4.27 10.73
N THR A 91 -7.29 -3.71 9.57
CA THR A 91 -6.98 -4.28 8.26
C THR A 91 -5.46 -4.34 8.03
N ILE A 92 -4.76 -3.25 8.38
CA ILE A 92 -3.30 -3.16 8.23
C ILE A 92 -2.62 -4.18 9.15
N LEU A 93 -2.94 -4.18 10.44
CA LEU A 93 -2.35 -5.12 11.40
C LEU A 93 -2.63 -6.58 11.02
N SER A 94 -3.86 -6.90 10.57
CA SER A 94 -4.18 -8.24 10.09
C SER A 94 -3.38 -8.62 8.84
N ALA A 95 -3.14 -7.68 7.92
CA ALA A 95 -2.33 -7.94 6.74
C ALA A 95 -0.89 -8.28 7.10
N PHE A 96 -0.28 -7.51 8.02
CA PHE A 96 1.08 -7.76 8.51
C PHE A 96 1.22 -9.12 9.21
N ALA A 97 0.23 -9.49 10.02
CA ALA A 97 0.20 -10.79 10.69
C ALA A 97 0.08 -11.94 9.68
N LYS A 98 -0.79 -11.81 8.66
CA LYS A 98 -0.96 -12.83 7.61
C LYS A 98 0.30 -13.04 6.77
N THR A 99 1.08 -12.00 6.56
CA THR A 99 2.36 -12.07 5.84
C THR A 99 3.54 -12.53 6.70
N GLY A 100 3.33 -12.75 8.00
CA GLY A 100 4.40 -13.15 8.94
C GLY A 100 5.47 -12.08 9.19
N ILE A 101 5.17 -10.82 8.88
CA ILE A 101 6.08 -9.70 9.10
C ILE A 101 5.94 -9.18 10.53
N SER A 102 4.71 -9.11 11.05
CA SER A 102 4.45 -8.68 12.43
C SER A 102 3.12 -9.23 12.94
N PRO A 103 3.11 -10.11 13.97
CA PRO A 103 4.30 -10.70 14.59
C PRO A 103 5.11 -11.53 13.58
N LEU A 104 6.40 -11.73 13.85
CA LEU A 104 7.21 -12.68 13.10
C LEU A 104 6.68 -14.09 13.38
N ASN A 105 6.41 -14.84 12.31
CA ASN A 105 5.99 -16.25 12.38
C ASN A 105 7.19 -17.17 12.59
#